data_AF-A0AAD5XXR0-F1
#
_entry.id   AF-A0AAD5XXR0-F1
#
_cell.length_a   1.000
_cell.length_b   1.000
_cell.length_c   1.000
_cell.angle_alpha   90.00
_cell.angle_beta   90.00
_cell.angle_gamma   90.00
#
_symmetry.space_group_name_H-M   'P 1'
#
loop_
_entity.id
_entity.type
_entity.pdbx_description
1 polymer ?
#
loop_
_entity_poly.entity_id
_entity_poly.type
_entity_poly.pdbx_seq_one_letter_code
_entity_poly.pdbx_strand_id
1 'polypeptide(L)'
;CKTNKYGKTNFFENQENLILKYTEQVFEYLPKESSEVNLIPVQYFGKVSQQMEFFSKPWLLDVPDIVKNDCYDVVLIDGPSGFLPDDPGRMEAAYFSVETAKRCILENKLDSVYIFLHDVERDLERTIIDRFFWEGELSVKVEGEWGELTGWKFNRDTLSLKNNYLP
;
A
#
# COMPACT_ATOMS: atom_id res chain seq x y z
N CYS A 1 -17.99 -7.89 -4.44
CA CYS A 1 -17.53 -6.65 -3.78
C CYS A 1 -18.29 -5.46 -4.35
N LYS A 2 -18.94 -4.65 -3.50
CA LYS A 2 -19.35 -3.31 -3.92
C LYS A 2 -18.17 -2.40 -3.62
N THR A 3 -17.48 -1.93 -4.64
CA THR A 3 -16.64 -0.75 -4.50
C THR A 3 -17.54 0.41 -4.03
N ASN A 4 -16.99 1.33 -3.25
CA ASN A 4 -17.71 2.54 -2.84
C ASN A 4 -18.35 3.18 -4.10
N LYS A 5 -19.66 3.50 -4.05
CA LYS A 5 -20.44 4.09 -5.17
C LYS A 5 -19.80 5.36 -5.75
N TYR A 6 -18.94 6.02 -4.98
CA TYR A 6 -18.18 7.22 -5.33
C TYR A 6 -16.66 7.04 -5.15
N GLY A 7 -16.20 5.83 -4.82
CA GLY A 7 -14.78 5.56 -4.60
C GLY A 7 -14.04 5.44 -5.92
N LYS A 8 -12.75 5.75 -5.89
CA LYS A 8 -11.83 5.46 -6.99
C LYS A 8 -10.99 4.26 -6.59
N THR A 9 -10.80 3.32 -7.50
CA THR A 9 -9.88 2.20 -7.29
C THR A 9 -8.71 2.36 -8.24
N ASN A 10 -7.52 2.58 -7.68
CA ASN A 10 -6.28 2.63 -8.46
C ASN A 10 -5.51 1.34 -8.23
N PHE A 11 -5.11 0.67 -9.30
CA PHE A 11 -4.13 -0.41 -9.23
C PHE A 11 -2.79 0.11 -9.73
N PHE A 12 -1.77 -0.02 -8.88
CA PHE A 12 -0.39 0.33 -9.20
C PHE A 12 0.35 -0.94 -9.60
N GLU A 13 0.68 -1.05 -10.88
CA GLU A 13 1.26 -2.26 -11.46
C GLU A 13 2.51 -1.91 -12.27
N ASN A 14 3.51 -2.78 -12.27
CA ASN A 14 4.77 -2.59 -12.98
C ASN A 14 4.99 -3.58 -14.13
N GLN A 15 4.13 -4.60 -14.27
CA GLN A 15 4.19 -5.56 -15.38
C GLN A 15 3.15 -5.25 -16.46
N GLU A 16 3.59 -4.76 -17.62
CA GLU A 16 2.70 -4.43 -18.76
C GLU A 16 1.78 -5.59 -19.16
N ASN A 17 2.26 -6.83 -19.14
CA ASN A 17 1.45 -8.01 -19.45
C ASN A 17 0.34 -8.26 -18.42
N LEU A 18 0.61 -7.97 -17.14
CA LEU A 18 -0.40 -8.03 -16.11
C LEU A 18 -1.39 -6.89 -16.25
N ILE A 19 -0.94 -5.68 -16.59
CA ILE A 19 -1.83 -4.54 -16.87
C ILE A 19 -2.86 -4.91 -17.94
N LEU A 20 -2.42 -5.49 -19.07
CA LEU A 20 -3.31 -5.93 -20.15
C LEU A 20 -4.29 -7.01 -19.69
N LYS A 21 -3.80 -8.01 -18.95
CA LYS A 21 -4.64 -9.08 -18.39
C LYS A 21 -5.65 -8.53 -17.38
N TYR A 22 -5.25 -7.60 -16.52
CA TYR A 22 -6.12 -6.94 -15.56
C TYR A 22 -7.14 -6.07 -16.28
N THR A 23 -6.78 -5.30 -17.33
CA THR A 23 -7.78 -4.57 -18.12
C THR A 23 -8.83 -5.48 -18.76
N GLU A 24 -8.46 -6.69 -19.18
CA GLU A 24 -9.43 -7.59 -19.79
C GLU A 24 -10.33 -8.25 -18.73
N GLN A 25 -9.73 -8.76 -17.66
CA GLN A 25 -10.44 -9.53 -16.63
C GLN A 25 -11.20 -8.64 -15.64
N VAL A 26 -10.57 -7.58 -15.14
CA VAL A 26 -11.18 -6.71 -14.12
C VAL A 26 -12.42 -6.03 -14.69
N PHE A 27 -12.38 -5.55 -15.93
CA PHE A 27 -13.54 -4.92 -16.56
C PHE A 27 -14.66 -5.90 -16.94
N GLU A 28 -14.37 -7.20 -17.08
CA GLU A 28 -15.37 -8.24 -17.27
C GLU A 28 -16.20 -8.49 -15.99
N TYR A 29 -15.54 -8.51 -14.83
CA TYR A 29 -16.18 -8.80 -13.54
C TYR A 29 -16.68 -7.57 -12.78
N LEU A 30 -16.29 -6.37 -13.21
CA LEU A 30 -16.80 -5.15 -12.61
C LEU A 30 -18.21 -4.84 -13.12
N PRO A 31 -19.16 -4.51 -12.23
CA PRO A 31 -20.45 -4.00 -12.64
C PRO A 31 -20.27 -2.80 -13.57
N LYS A 32 -21.06 -2.70 -14.66
CA LYS A 32 -21.05 -1.54 -15.57
C LYS A 32 -21.31 -0.19 -14.87
N GLU A 33 -21.80 -0.23 -13.64
CA GLU A 33 -22.09 0.90 -12.76
C GLU A 33 -21.01 1.14 -11.68
N SER A 34 -19.92 0.38 -11.68
CA SER A 34 -18.88 0.47 -10.66
C SER A 34 -17.92 1.64 -10.92
N SER A 35 -17.45 2.22 -9.82
CA SER A 35 -16.32 3.15 -9.66
C SER A 35 -15.29 3.18 -10.79
N GLU A 36 -14.77 4.38 -11.10
CA GLU A 36 -13.58 4.57 -11.93
C GLU A 36 -12.44 3.66 -11.45
N VAL A 37 -12.06 2.69 -12.28
CA VAL A 37 -10.86 1.89 -12.08
C VAL A 37 -9.76 2.44 -12.97
N ASN A 38 -8.71 2.94 -12.35
CA ASN A 38 -7.52 3.43 -13.05
C ASN A 38 -6.40 2.42 -12.87
N LEU A 39 -5.78 2.03 -13.98
CA LEU A 39 -4.51 1.32 -13.96
C LEU A 39 -3.41 2.35 -14.15
N ILE A 40 -2.48 2.39 -13.20
CA ILE A 40 -1.39 3.35 -13.21
C ILE A 40 -0.10 2.56 -13.27
N PRO A 41 0.65 2.63 -14.39
CA PRO A 41 1.95 2.00 -14.46
C PRO A 41 2.89 2.71 -13.50
N VAL A 42 3.58 1.94 -12.66
CA VAL A 42 4.56 2.46 -11.70
C VAL A 42 5.88 1.73 -11.86
N GLN A 43 6.98 2.41 -11.51
CA GLN A 43 8.30 1.80 -11.51
C GLN A 43 8.79 1.61 -10.07
N TYR A 44 9.12 0.36 -9.75
CA TYR A 44 9.81 0.01 -8.51
C TYR A 44 11.32 -0.08 -8.80
N PHE A 45 12.14 0.58 -7.99
CA PHE A 45 13.59 0.63 -8.18
C PHE A 45 14.35 -0.28 -7.21
N GLY A 46 13.76 -0.47 -6.04
CA GLY A 46 14.33 -1.09 -4.89
C GLY A 46 14.21 -2.59 -4.91
N LYS A 47 15.35 -3.26 -4.83
CA LYS A 47 15.44 -4.71 -4.78
C LYS A 47 15.33 -5.23 -3.35
N VAL A 48 14.86 -6.46 -3.17
CA VAL A 48 14.85 -7.15 -1.87
C VAL A 48 16.25 -7.21 -1.24
N SER A 49 17.28 -7.41 -2.04
CA SER A 49 18.69 -7.39 -1.61
C SER A 49 19.15 -6.05 -1.02
N GLN A 50 18.47 -4.95 -1.36
CA GLN A 50 18.79 -3.59 -0.89
C GLN A 50 17.99 -3.17 0.34
N GLN A 51 17.28 -4.10 0.98
CA GLN A 51 16.40 -3.79 2.13
C GLN A 51 17.08 -2.98 3.24
N MET A 52 18.34 -3.27 3.56
CA MET A 52 19.08 -2.55 4.60
C MET A 52 19.32 -1.08 4.21
N GLU A 53 19.67 -0.84 2.95
CA GLU A 53 19.85 0.50 2.41
C GLU A 53 18.51 1.25 2.42
N PHE A 54 17.45 0.60 1.94
CA PHE A 54 16.10 1.15 1.93
C PHE A 54 15.63 1.56 3.32
N PHE A 55 15.72 0.70 4.34
CA PHE A 55 15.27 1.05 5.68
C PHE A 55 16.16 2.10 6.37
N SER A 56 17.41 2.27 5.93
CA SER A 56 18.27 3.35 6.41
C SER A 56 17.91 4.71 5.80
N LYS A 57 17.48 4.70 4.53
CA LYS A 57 17.09 5.89 3.77
C LYS A 57 16.05 5.48 2.72
N PRO A 58 14.74 5.49 3.09
CA PRO A 58 13.70 5.10 2.17
C PRO A 58 13.68 6.02 0.95
N TRP A 59 13.68 5.43 -0.25
CA TRP A 59 13.39 6.17 -1.47
C TRP A 59 11.88 6.15 -1.76
N LEU A 60 11.41 7.16 -2.48
CA LEU A 60 10.01 7.31 -2.84
C LEU A 60 9.70 6.51 -4.11
N LEU A 61 8.55 5.84 -4.10
CA LEU A 61 7.98 5.21 -5.29
C LEU A 61 7.76 6.28 -6.36
N ASP A 62 8.26 6.04 -7.59
CA ASP A 62 8.04 6.99 -8.67
C ASP A 62 6.67 6.78 -9.30
N VAL A 63 5.72 7.61 -8.85
CA VAL A 63 4.36 7.67 -9.35
C VAL A 63 4.04 9.07 -9.88
N PRO A 64 3.07 9.22 -10.81
CA PRO A 64 2.65 10.52 -11.30
C PRO A 64 2.21 11.48 -10.18
N ASP A 65 2.35 12.80 -10.36
CA ASP A 65 1.98 13.79 -9.33
C ASP A 65 0.51 13.70 -8.90
N ILE A 66 -0.37 13.33 -9.82
CA ILE A 66 -1.79 13.11 -9.51
C ILE A 66 -1.98 12.00 -8.48
N VAL A 67 -1.10 11.00 -8.47
CA VAL A 67 -1.08 9.91 -7.46
C VAL A 67 -0.40 10.38 -6.19
N LYS A 68 0.77 11.03 -6.29
CA LYS A 68 1.54 11.51 -5.14
C LYS A 68 0.71 12.43 -4.23
N ASN A 69 -0.15 13.25 -4.84
CA ASN A 69 -0.93 14.28 -4.14
C ASN A 69 -2.34 13.85 -3.71
N ASP A 70 -2.82 12.70 -4.16
CA ASP A 70 -4.16 12.20 -3.81
C ASP A 70 -4.21 11.66 -2.38
N CYS A 71 -5.42 11.36 -1.90
CA CYS A 71 -5.67 10.73 -0.61
C CYS A 71 -6.56 9.49 -0.79
N TYR A 72 -6.20 8.41 -0.10
CA TYR A 72 -6.86 7.11 -0.23
C TYR A 72 -7.41 6.66 1.12
N ASP A 73 -8.72 6.41 1.21
CA ASP A 73 -9.36 5.87 2.42
C ASP A 73 -8.88 4.45 2.75
N VAL A 74 -8.59 3.67 1.70
CA VAL A 74 -8.16 2.28 1.76
C VAL A 74 -7.04 2.04 0.76
N VAL A 75 -5.97 1.37 1.19
CA VAL A 75 -4.85 0.95 0.35
C VAL A 75 -4.59 -0.55 0.55
N LEU A 76 -4.44 -1.29 -0.55
CA LEU A 76 -4.03 -2.69 -0.54
C LEU A 76 -2.64 -2.82 -1.19
N ILE A 77 -1.68 -3.36 -0.44
CA ILE A 77 -0.32 -3.61 -0.89
C ILE A 77 -0.15 -5.12 -1.08
N ASP A 78 -0.30 -5.56 -2.33
CA ASP A 78 -0.22 -6.97 -2.71
C ASP A 78 0.91 -7.26 -3.72
N GLY A 79 1.62 -6.23 -4.17
CA GLY A 79 2.77 -6.40 -5.06
C GLY A 79 3.81 -5.30 -4.90
N PRO A 80 5.01 -5.48 -5.47
CA PRO A 80 5.45 -6.65 -6.25
C PRO A 80 5.83 -7.85 -5.35
N SER A 81 5.83 -9.06 -5.92
CA SER A 81 5.98 -10.32 -5.16
C SER A 81 7.29 -10.42 -4.37
N GLY A 82 8.43 -9.99 -4.94
CA GLY A 82 9.71 -9.91 -4.24
C GLY A 82 10.24 -11.26 -3.74
N PHE A 83 10.12 -12.33 -4.54
CA PHE A 83 10.62 -13.65 -4.14
C PHE A 83 12.13 -13.82 -4.35
N LEU A 84 12.73 -13.10 -5.31
CA LEU A 84 14.18 -13.14 -5.55
C LEU A 84 14.88 -11.89 -5.01
N PRO A 85 16.17 -11.99 -4.62
CA PRO A 85 16.94 -10.85 -4.13
C PRO A 85 17.03 -9.67 -5.10
N ASP A 86 16.96 -9.94 -6.41
CA ASP A 86 17.02 -8.92 -7.46
C ASP A 86 15.65 -8.39 -7.89
N ASP A 87 14.56 -8.98 -7.39
CA ASP A 87 13.21 -8.53 -7.67
C ASP A 87 12.85 -7.33 -6.79
N PRO A 88 11.95 -6.45 -7.27
CA PRO A 88 11.34 -5.48 -6.40
C PRO A 88 10.42 -6.16 -5.37
N GLY A 89 10.36 -5.58 -4.17
CA GLY A 89 9.46 -6.00 -3.11
C GLY A 89 8.46 -4.90 -2.71
N ARG A 90 7.64 -5.17 -1.70
CA ARG A 90 6.57 -4.26 -1.24
C ARG A 90 7.06 -3.06 -0.43
N MET A 91 8.37 -2.91 -0.24
CA MET A 91 9.01 -1.86 0.57
C MET A 91 8.58 -0.44 0.15
N GLU A 92 8.71 -0.11 -1.13
CA GLU A 92 8.37 1.22 -1.64
C GLU A 92 6.87 1.50 -1.57
N ALA A 93 6.04 0.53 -1.96
CA ALA A 93 4.58 0.65 -1.87
C ALA A 93 4.13 0.86 -0.42
N ALA A 94 4.69 0.11 0.53
CA ALA A 94 4.42 0.27 1.94
C ALA A 94 4.81 1.64 2.47
N TYR A 95 6.04 2.08 2.20
CA TYR A 95 6.52 3.39 2.62
C TYR A 95 5.66 4.52 2.03
N PHE A 96 5.41 4.49 0.72
CA PHE A 96 4.57 5.46 0.03
C PHE A 96 3.15 5.53 0.63
N SER A 97 2.55 4.38 0.90
CA SER A 97 1.18 4.29 1.42
C SER A 97 1.08 4.87 2.83
N VAL A 98 2.02 4.51 3.71
CA VAL A 98 2.06 4.99 5.09
C VAL A 98 2.31 6.50 5.15
N GLU A 99 3.27 7.02 4.39
CA GLU A 99 3.55 8.47 4.38
C GLU A 99 2.41 9.27 3.75
N THR A 100 1.74 8.73 2.71
CA THR A 100 0.54 9.33 2.13
C THR A 100 -0.60 9.37 3.14
N ALA A 101 -0.84 8.29 3.87
CA ALA A 101 -1.86 8.24 4.91
C ALA A 101 -1.60 9.29 5.99
N LYS A 102 -0.37 9.38 6.50
CA LYS A 102 0.05 10.40 7.47
C LYS A 102 -0.21 11.80 6.96
N ARG A 103 0.27 12.12 5.75
CA ARG A 103 0.06 13.43 5.13
C ARG A 103 -1.42 13.79 5.08
N CYS A 104 -2.25 12.89 4.54
CA CYS A 104 -3.69 13.14 4.38
C CYS A 104 -4.42 13.32 5.72
N ILE A 105 -4.03 12.58 6.76
CA ILE A 105 -4.60 12.71 8.11
C ILE A 105 -4.17 14.03 8.77
N LEU A 106 -2.88 14.37 8.68
CA LEU A 106 -2.32 15.60 9.28
C LEU A 106 -2.81 16.88 8.57
N GLU A 107 -3.05 16.82 7.26
CA GLU A 107 -3.67 17.91 6.48
C GLU A 107 -5.19 18.00 6.66
N ASN A 108 -5.79 17.14 7.51
CA ASN A 108 -7.23 17.06 7.75
C ASN A 108 -8.04 16.75 6.48
N LYS A 109 -7.44 16.07 5.50
CA LYS A 109 -8.13 15.61 4.28
C LYS A 109 -8.92 14.33 4.53
N LEU A 110 -8.46 13.48 5.46
CA LEU A 110 -9.10 12.24 5.88
C LEU A 110 -9.04 12.09 7.40
N ASP A 111 -10.08 11.51 8.00
CA ASP A 111 -10.09 11.21 9.44
C ASP A 111 -9.28 9.94 9.77
N SER A 112 -9.31 8.97 8.86
CA SER A 112 -8.56 7.72 8.98
C SER A 112 -8.26 7.09 7.64
N VAL A 113 -7.22 6.25 7.59
CA VAL A 113 -6.84 5.45 6.41
C VAL A 113 -6.61 4.01 6.83
N TYR A 114 -7.10 3.06 6.03
CA TYR A 114 -6.84 1.64 6.21
C TYR A 114 -5.79 1.17 5.22
N ILE A 115 -4.70 0.56 5.69
CA ILE A 115 -3.66 0.01 4.83
C ILE A 115 -3.57 -1.49 5.09
N PHE A 116 -3.69 -2.28 4.02
CA PHE A 116 -3.60 -3.72 4.04
C PHE A 116 -2.28 -4.16 3.39
N LEU A 117 -1.56 -5.07 4.04
CA LEU A 117 -0.34 -5.69 3.52
C LEU A 117 -0.54 -7.20 3.43
N HIS A 118 -0.23 -7.77 2.27
CA HIS A 118 -0.26 -9.21 2.03
C HIS A 118 1.10 -9.87 2.35
N ASP A 119 1.09 -11.19 2.55
CA ASP A 119 2.26 -12.04 2.87
C ASP A 119 3.02 -11.62 4.14
N VAL A 120 2.31 -11.17 5.18
CA VAL A 120 2.91 -10.61 6.40
C VAL A 120 3.76 -11.62 7.18
N GLU A 121 3.67 -12.89 6.85
CA GLU A 121 4.46 -13.96 7.43
C GLU A 121 5.94 -13.95 7.00
N ARG A 122 6.28 -13.26 5.89
CA ARG A 122 7.65 -13.20 5.34
C ARG A 122 8.55 -12.22 6.10
N ASP A 123 9.86 -12.51 6.13
CA ASP A 123 10.84 -11.75 6.91
C ASP A 123 10.93 -10.27 6.51
N LEU A 124 10.85 -10.00 5.20
CA LEU A 124 10.86 -8.63 4.69
C LEU A 124 9.61 -7.87 5.15
N GLU A 125 8.44 -8.47 5.01
CA GLU A 125 7.15 -7.88 5.41
C GLU A 125 7.07 -7.68 6.92
N ARG A 126 7.61 -8.59 7.74
CA ARG A 126 7.77 -8.37 9.19
C ARG A 126 8.61 -7.13 9.48
N THR A 127 9.71 -6.96 8.74
CA THR A 127 10.56 -5.76 8.88
C THR A 127 9.83 -4.50 8.43
N ILE A 128 9.05 -4.55 7.33
CA ILE A 128 8.20 -3.45 6.87
C ILE A 128 7.19 -3.06 7.96
N ILE A 129 6.55 -4.04 8.60
CA ILE A 129 5.57 -3.81 9.66
C ILE A 129 6.21 -3.09 10.85
N ASP A 130 7.34 -3.62 11.34
CA ASP A 130 8.08 -3.06 12.46
C ASP A 130 8.55 -1.62 12.17
N ARG A 131 8.89 -1.32 10.92
CA ARG A 131 9.41 -0.01 10.52
C ARG A 131 8.33 1.03 10.25
N PHE A 132 7.22 0.65 9.62
CA PHE A 132 6.25 1.62 9.10
C PHE A 132 4.84 1.49 9.68
N PHE A 133 4.40 0.30 10.08
CA PHE A 133 3.01 0.06 10.47
C PHE A 133 2.76 0.12 11.97
N TRP A 134 3.81 0.28 12.77
CA TRP A 134 3.70 0.30 14.24
C TRP A 134 2.85 1.47 14.79
N GLU A 135 2.71 2.56 14.03
CA GLU A 135 1.82 3.69 14.37
C GLU A 135 0.36 3.43 13.99
N GLY A 136 0.06 2.31 13.35
CA GLY A 136 -1.30 1.90 13.00
C GLY A 136 -1.90 1.01 14.08
N GLU A 137 -3.21 1.12 14.27
CA GLU A 137 -3.96 0.15 15.07
C GLU A 137 -4.21 -1.10 14.22
N LEU A 138 -3.81 -2.29 14.72
CA LEU A 138 -4.14 -3.56 14.08
C LEU A 138 -5.67 -3.71 14.01
N SER A 139 -6.21 -3.74 12.79
CA SER A 139 -7.65 -3.71 12.57
C SER A 139 -8.23 -5.07 12.21
N VAL A 140 -7.54 -5.83 11.36
CA VAL A 140 -8.02 -7.12 10.86
C VAL A 140 -6.86 -7.99 10.38
N LYS A 141 -7.04 -9.31 10.50
CA LYS A 141 -6.19 -10.35 9.92
C LYS A 141 -7.09 -11.30 9.15
N VAL A 142 -6.72 -11.60 7.91
CA VAL A 142 -7.42 -12.55 7.04
C VAL A 142 -6.38 -13.57 6.57
N GLU A 143 -6.56 -14.82 7.00
CA GLU A 143 -5.72 -15.93 6.56
C GLU A 143 -6.31 -16.52 5.27
N GLY A 144 -5.46 -16.70 4.26
CA GLY A 144 -5.78 -17.38 3.01
C GLY A 144 -4.85 -18.56 2.74
N GLU A 145 -5.19 -19.38 1.75
CA GLU A 145 -4.34 -20.49 1.30
C GLU A 145 -2.98 -20.03 0.79
N TRP A 146 -2.89 -18.78 0.31
CA TRP A 146 -1.74 -18.22 -0.39
C TRP A 146 -1.03 -17.08 0.36
N GLY A 147 -1.34 -16.88 1.64
CA GLY A 147 -0.71 -15.85 2.49
C GLY A 147 -1.68 -15.22 3.48
N GLU A 148 -1.14 -14.43 4.41
CA GLU A 148 -1.94 -13.64 5.36
C GLU A 148 -2.04 -12.19 4.90
N LEU A 149 -3.28 -11.66 4.87
CA LEU A 149 -3.57 -10.25 4.68
C LEU A 149 -3.86 -9.60 6.02
N THR A 150 -3.03 -8.64 6.43
CA THR A 150 -3.27 -7.85 7.65
C THR A 150 -3.58 -6.40 7.31
N GLY A 151 -4.56 -5.82 8.00
CA GLY A 151 -4.96 -4.43 7.86
C GLY A 151 -4.68 -3.59 9.10
N TRP A 152 -4.15 -2.39 8.91
CA TRP A 152 -3.93 -1.39 9.96
C TRP A 152 -4.77 -0.15 9.70
N LYS A 153 -5.35 0.41 10.76
CA LYS A 153 -6.03 1.69 10.74
C LYS A 153 -5.10 2.78 11.27
N PHE A 154 -4.85 3.79 10.43
CA PHE A 154 -4.16 5.01 10.82
C PHE A 154 -5.18 6.10 11.06
N ASN A 155 -5.04 6.84 12.15
CA ASN A 155 -5.86 8.02 12.46
C ASN A 155 -5.07 8.98 13.36
N ARG A 156 -5.64 10.14 13.69
CA ARG A 156 -4.92 11.13 14.52
C ARG A 156 -4.48 10.60 15.87
N ASP A 157 -5.29 9.78 16.52
CA ASP A 157 -4.96 9.23 17.83
C ASP A 157 -3.71 8.35 17.72
N THR A 158 -3.69 7.44 16.73
CA THR A 158 -2.57 6.53 16.52
C THR A 158 -1.28 7.26 16.12
N LEU A 159 -1.38 8.33 15.32
CA LEU A 159 -0.23 9.18 14.99
C LEU A 159 0.25 10.04 16.16
N SER A 160 -0.67 10.49 17.02
CA SER A 160 -0.36 11.36 18.17
C SER A 160 0.28 10.62 19.35
N LEU A 161 0.00 9.33 19.50
CA LEU A 161 0.59 8.48 20.56
C LEU A 161 2.12 8.58 20.56
N LYS A 162 2.76 8.83 19.42
CA LYS A 162 4.21 8.93 19.30
C LYS A 162 4.83 10.27 19.69
N ASN A 163 4.12 11.39 19.55
CA ASN A 163 4.65 12.69 20.01
C ASN A 163 4.92 12.71 21.51
N ASN A 164 4.35 11.77 22.27
CA ASN A 164 4.54 11.62 23.72
C ASN A 164 5.61 10.59 24.12
N TYR A 165 6.23 9.88 23.17
CA TYR A 165 7.29 8.88 23.43
C TYR A 165 8.63 9.20 22.75
N LEU A 166 8.78 10.41 22.19
CA LEU A 166 10.08 10.97 21.82
C LEU A 166 10.58 11.82 23.01
N PRO A 167 11.79 11.57 23.54
CA PRO A 167 12.39 12.46 24.55
C PRO A 167 12.70 13.85 23.98
#